data_AF-A0ABD3CEA8-F1
#
_entry.id   AF-A0ABD3CEA8-F1
#
_cell.length_a   1.000
_cell.length_b   1.000
_cell.length_c   1.000
_cell.angle_alpha   90.00
_cell.angle_beta   90.00
_cell.angle_gamma   90.00
#
_symmetry.space_group_name_H-M   'P 1'
#
loop_
_entity.id
_entity.type
_entity.pdbx_description
1 polymer ?
#
loop_
_entity_poly.entity_id
_entity_poly.type
_entity_poly.pdbx_seq_one_letter_code
_entity_poly.pdbx_strand_id
1 'polypeptide(L)'
;MILGGGGGYTLRNVARCWCYETAVAVDVELDNKLPYNEYLEYFGPNYTLHSEPRNMANLNKTNDLEKMRIFLLEQISRLQHVPSVQFQTTPPVTLVPDQDEPDREARAKPQIWNGVADESDED
;
A
#
# COMPACT_ATOMS: atom_id res chain seq x y z
N MET A 1 11.37 6.86 2.43
CA MET A 1 9.91 6.71 2.29
C MET A 1 9.65 5.22 2.03
N ILE A 2 8.71 4.60 2.74
CA ILE A 2 8.30 3.21 2.48
C ILE A 2 6.92 3.27 1.85
N LEU A 3 6.76 2.65 0.67
CA LEU A 3 5.48 2.53 -0.02
C LEU A 3 4.92 1.12 0.25
N GLY A 4 3.78 1.06 0.93
CA GLY A 4 3.03 -0.16 1.16
C GLY A 4 1.76 -0.16 0.32
N GLY A 5 1.37 -1.33 -0.17
CA GLY A 5 0.03 -1.52 -0.74
C GLY A 5 -1.06 -1.49 0.34
N GLY A 6 -2.29 -1.75 -0.07
CA GLY A 6 -3.46 -1.78 0.81
C GLY A 6 -4.70 -2.33 0.11
N GLY A 7 -5.87 -1.98 0.61
CA GLY A 7 -7.15 -2.41 0.04
C GLY A 7 -7.37 -1.88 -1.39
N GLY A 8 -8.02 -2.68 -2.22
CA GLY A 8 -8.38 -2.33 -3.59
C GLY A 8 -9.25 -3.40 -4.23
N TYR A 9 -10.52 -3.10 -4.46
CA TYR A 9 -11.53 -4.12 -4.82
C TYR A 9 -11.88 -4.16 -6.30
N THR A 10 -11.26 -3.30 -7.11
CA THR A 10 -11.31 -3.38 -8.57
C THR A 10 -9.92 -3.71 -9.09
N LEU A 11 -9.62 -5.00 -9.25
CA LEU A 11 -8.27 -5.53 -9.53
C LEU A 11 -7.52 -4.76 -10.64
N ARG A 12 -8.22 -4.45 -11.73
CA ARG A 12 -7.67 -3.70 -12.87
C ARG A 12 -7.20 -2.29 -12.50
N ASN A 13 -7.92 -1.63 -11.61
CA ASN A 13 -7.57 -0.30 -11.15
C ASN A 13 -6.47 -0.34 -10.09
N VAL A 14 -6.38 -1.42 -9.32
CA VAL A 14 -5.24 -1.66 -8.40
C VAL A 14 -3.95 -1.76 -9.19
N ALA A 15 -3.92 -2.59 -10.24
CA ALA A 15 -2.75 -2.74 -11.10
C ALA A 15 -2.33 -1.41 -11.74
N ARG A 16 -3.29 -0.63 -12.26
CA ARG A 16 -3.03 0.71 -12.82
C ARG A 16 -2.46 1.67 -11.79
N CYS A 17 -3.07 1.72 -10.60
CA CYS A 17 -2.68 2.62 -9.51
C CYS A 17 -1.24 2.35 -9.08
N TRP A 18 -0.92 1.11 -8.72
CA TRP A 18 0.42 0.77 -8.25
C TRP A 18 1.48 0.90 -9.34
N CYS A 19 1.14 0.61 -10.60
CA CYS A 19 2.06 0.84 -11.73
C CYS A 19 2.42 2.33 -11.84
N TYR A 20 1.41 3.21 -11.83
CA TYR A 20 1.63 4.65 -11.91
C TYR A 20 2.34 5.22 -10.66
N GLU A 21 1.94 4.80 -9.46
CA GLU A 21 2.59 5.23 -8.20
C GLU A 21 4.05 4.79 -8.12
N THR A 22 4.38 3.61 -8.66
CA THR A 22 5.77 3.15 -8.76
C THR A 22 6.57 4.04 -9.71
N ALA A 23 5.99 4.40 -10.87
CA ALA A 23 6.63 5.30 -11.83
C ALA A 23 6.89 6.69 -11.22
N VAL A 24 5.94 7.23 -10.45
CA VAL A 24 6.14 8.48 -9.67
C VAL A 24 7.26 8.31 -8.64
N ALA A 25 7.35 7.17 -7.96
CA ALA A 25 8.39 6.92 -6.96
C ALA A 25 9.81 6.84 -7.55
N VAL A 26 9.93 6.38 -8.81
CA VAL A 26 11.20 6.31 -9.53
C VAL A 26 11.42 7.50 -10.49
N ASP A 27 10.53 8.49 -10.46
CA ASP A 27 10.57 9.69 -11.30
C ASP A 27 10.60 9.40 -12.81
N VAL A 28 9.73 8.49 -13.26
CA VAL A 28 9.57 8.10 -14.68
C VAL A 28 8.17 8.43 -15.16
N GLU A 29 8.07 9.09 -16.31
CA GLU A 29 6.80 9.30 -17.00
C GLU A 29 6.41 8.06 -17.83
N LEU A 30 5.16 7.62 -17.69
CA LEU A 30 4.60 6.51 -18.45
C LEU A 30 3.67 7.00 -19.56
N ASP A 31 3.66 6.27 -20.69
CA ASP A 31 2.61 6.43 -21.69
C ASP A 31 1.27 5.93 -21.13
N ASN A 32 0.18 6.58 -21.51
CA ASN A 32 -1.15 6.16 -21.15
C ASN A 32 -1.56 4.86 -21.88
N LYS A 33 -0.96 4.54 -23.03
CA LYS A 33 -1.23 3.28 -23.73
C LYS A 33 -0.50 2.12 -23.06
N LEU A 34 -1.24 1.08 -22.65
CA LEU A 34 -0.64 -0.06 -21.97
C LEU A 34 0.24 -0.89 -22.93
N PRO A 35 1.44 -1.32 -22.50
CA PRO A 35 2.25 -2.25 -23.26
C PRO A 35 1.64 -3.65 -23.23
N TYR A 36 2.00 -4.47 -24.23
CA TYR A 36 1.56 -5.87 -24.28
C TYR A 36 2.07 -6.65 -23.07
N ASN A 37 1.17 -7.39 -22.44
CA ASN A 37 1.45 -8.32 -21.35
C ASN A 37 0.37 -9.42 -21.34
N GLU A 38 0.63 -10.52 -20.63
CA GLU A 38 -0.26 -11.68 -20.54
C GLU A 38 -1.66 -11.35 -19.98
N TYR A 39 -1.78 -10.25 -19.23
CA TYR A 39 -3.01 -9.79 -18.61
C TYR A 39 -3.65 -8.60 -19.35
N LEU A 40 -3.19 -8.25 -20.56
CA LEU A 40 -3.64 -7.05 -21.27
C LEU A 40 -5.15 -7.06 -21.50
N GLU A 41 -5.73 -8.23 -21.76
CA GLU A 41 -7.17 -8.42 -21.99
C GLU A 41 -8.04 -7.94 -20.82
N TYR A 42 -7.53 -7.98 -19.59
CA TYR A 42 -8.26 -7.45 -18.45
C TYR A 42 -8.52 -5.95 -18.62
N PHE A 43 -7.61 -5.20 -19.23
CA PHE A 43 -7.69 -3.74 -19.33
C PHE A 43 -8.53 -3.22 -20.51
N GLY A 44 -9.19 -4.11 -21.26
CA GLY A 44 -10.11 -3.74 -22.33
C GLY A 44 -11.34 -2.96 -21.83
N PRO A 45 -12.00 -2.18 -22.71
CA PRO A 45 -11.74 -2.07 -24.15
C PRO A 45 -10.71 -1.00 -24.54
N ASN A 46 -10.38 -0.08 -23.63
CA ASN A 46 -9.53 1.08 -23.94
C ASN A 46 -8.02 0.76 -23.89
N TYR A 47 -7.61 -0.25 -23.12
CA TYR A 47 -6.20 -0.62 -22.92
C TYR A 47 -5.33 0.57 -22.46
N THR A 48 -5.89 1.44 -21.61
CA THR A 48 -5.21 2.61 -21.05
C THR A 48 -4.85 2.43 -19.59
N LEU A 49 -3.80 3.14 -19.18
CA LEU A 49 -3.34 3.24 -17.79
C LEU A 49 -4.29 4.09 -16.96
N HIS A 50 -4.69 5.26 -17.46
CA HIS A 50 -5.61 6.14 -16.75
C HIS A 50 -7.07 5.72 -16.93
N SER A 51 -7.81 5.77 -15.82
CA SER A 51 -9.26 5.57 -15.78
C SER A 51 -9.95 6.90 -15.60
N GLU A 52 -11.03 7.11 -16.34
CA GLU A 52 -11.86 8.30 -16.17
C GLU A 52 -12.62 8.27 -14.83
N PRO A 53 -12.83 9.43 -14.19
CA PRO A 53 -13.67 9.53 -13.02
C PRO A 53 -15.12 9.19 -13.39
N ARG A 54 -15.81 8.48 -12.48
CA ARG A 54 -17.23 8.19 -12.64
C ARG A 54 -18.05 9.44 -12.37
N ASN A 55 -19.17 9.60 -13.08
CA ASN A 55 -20.16 10.65 -12.84
C ASN A 55 -20.99 10.36 -11.58
N MET A 56 -20.34 10.29 -10.43
CA MET A 56 -20.97 10.17 -9.12
C MET A 56 -21.04 11.55 -8.48
N ALA A 57 -22.18 11.89 -7.89
CA ALA A 57 -22.32 13.16 -7.20
C ALA A 57 -21.29 13.29 -6.06
N ASN A 58 -20.49 14.35 -6.11
CA ASN A 58 -19.56 14.65 -5.02
C ASN A 58 -20.32 15.28 -3.85
N LEU A 59 -20.44 14.54 -2.75
CA LEU A 59 -21.11 14.99 -1.53
C LEU A 59 -20.20 15.80 -0.60
N ASN A 60 -18.91 15.93 -0.92
CA ASN A 60 -17.96 16.71 -0.15
C ASN A 60 -18.16 18.21 -0.43
N LYS A 61 -19.01 18.86 0.37
CA LYS A 61 -19.23 20.31 0.27
C LYS A 61 -17.98 21.07 0.70
N THR A 62 -17.66 22.15 -0.01
CA THR A 62 -16.48 22.99 0.27
C THR A 62 -16.43 23.49 1.72
N ASN A 63 -17.57 23.94 2.25
CA ASN A 63 -17.66 24.41 3.64
C ASN A 63 -17.32 23.30 4.67
N ASP A 64 -17.72 22.06 4.42
CA ASP A 64 -17.45 20.96 5.34
C ASP A 64 -15.97 20.54 5.30
N LEU A 65 -15.37 20.57 4.11
CA LEU A 65 -13.93 20.36 3.93
C LEU A 65 -13.11 21.45 4.64
N GLU A 66 -13.52 22.72 4.53
CA GLU A 66 -12.82 23.81 5.22
C GLU A 66 -12.91 23.70 6.74
N LYS A 67 -14.08 23.38 7.28
CA LYS A 67 -14.24 23.15 8.72
C LYS A 67 -13.32 22.04 9.23
N MET A 68 -13.26 20.91 8.52
CA MET A 68 -12.35 19.81 8.87
C MET A 68 -10.89 20.24 8.76
N ARG A 69 -10.51 20.98 7.71
CA ARG A 69 -9.14 21.49 7.52
C ARG A 69 -8.72 22.39 8.68
N ILE A 70 -9.55 23.36 9.05
CA ILE A 70 -9.26 24.29 10.16
C ILE A 70 -9.10 23.51 11.47
N PHE A 71 -10.02 22.58 11.75
CA PHE A 71 -9.96 21.74 12.94
C PHE A 71 -8.66 20.92 13.01
N LEU A 72 -8.26 20.26 11.92
CA LEU A 72 -7.03 19.48 11.86
C LEU A 72 -5.79 20.34 12.05
N LEU A 73 -5.75 21.53 11.43
CA LEU A 73 -4.63 22.47 11.59
C LEU A 73 -4.51 22.97 13.04
N GLU A 74 -5.63 23.17 13.73
CA GLU A 74 -5.61 23.51 15.17
C GLU A 74 -5.12 22.34 16.03
N GLN A 75 -5.45 21.10 15.68
CA GLN A 75 -4.88 19.94 16.40
C GLN A 75 -3.37 19.83 16.18
N ILE A 76 -2.90 20.04 14.94
CA ILE A 76 -1.47 19.98 14.61
C ILE A 76 -0.71 21.13 15.28
N SER A 77 -1.27 22.34 15.37
CA SER A 77 -0.61 23.50 15.98
C SER A 77 -0.37 23.34 17.49
N ARG A 78 -1.14 22.48 18.15
CA ARG A 78 -0.96 22.14 19.57
C ARG A 78 0.19 21.14 19.81
N LEU A 79 0.65 20.46 18.77
CA LEU A 79 1.78 19.54 18.87
C LEU A 79 3.07 20.36 19.02
N GLN A 80 3.91 19.97 19.98
CA GLN A 80 5.22 20.59 20.15
C GLN A 80 6.07 20.34 18.91
N HIS A 81 6.62 21.42 18.33
CA HIS A 81 7.60 21.31 17.25
C HIS A 81 8.84 20.53 17.74
N VAL A 82 9.19 19.49 17.01
CA VAL A 82 10.45 18.74 17.20
C VAL A 82 11.43 19.21 16.11
N PRO A 83 12.70 19.50 16.45
CA PRO A 83 13.71 19.86 15.47
C PRO A 83 13.84 18.75 14.42
N SER A 84 13.91 19.13 13.15
CA SER A 84 13.98 18.19 12.03
C SER A 84 15.22 17.31 12.15
N VAL A 85 15.03 15.99 12.18
CA VAL A 85 16.13 15.03 11.99
C VAL A 85 16.50 15.06 10.51
N GLN A 86 17.77 15.33 10.19
CA GLN A 86 18.26 15.29 8.81
C GLN A 86 18.04 13.90 8.21
N PHE A 87 17.53 13.86 6.99
CA PHE A 87 17.50 12.62 6.21
C PHE A 87 18.95 12.15 5.98
N GLN A 88 19.30 11.01 6.57
CA GLN A 88 20.53 10.30 6.23
C GLN A 88 20.29 9.51 4.94
N THR A 89 21.15 9.71 3.95
CA THR A 89 21.17 8.90 2.73
C THR A 89 21.49 7.46 3.13
N THR A 90 20.64 6.52 2.71
CA THR A 90 20.87 5.10 2.94
C THR A 90 22.25 4.73 2.37
N PRO A 91 23.15 4.11 3.15
CA PRO A 91 24.43 3.65 2.62
C PRO A 91 24.20 2.65 1.46
N PRO A 92 25.11 2.57 0.47
CA PRO A 92 24.96 1.67 -0.66
C PRO A 92 24.84 0.23 -0.16
N VAL A 93 23.78 -0.45 -0.63
CA VAL A 93 23.45 -1.88 -0.53
C VAL A 93 24.35 -2.67 0.44
N THR A 94 23.83 -2.96 1.63
CA THR A 94 24.33 -4.07 2.44
C THR A 94 24.16 -5.33 1.60
N LEU A 95 25.26 -5.91 1.10
CA LEU A 95 25.25 -7.24 0.52
C LEU A 95 24.80 -8.19 1.64
N VAL A 96 23.53 -8.56 1.64
CA VAL A 96 23.02 -9.62 2.49
C VAL A 96 23.72 -10.87 1.97
N PRO A 97 24.56 -11.57 2.77
CA PRO A 97 25.08 -12.86 2.35
C PRO A 97 23.89 -13.75 1.99
N ASP A 98 23.99 -14.52 0.91
CA ASP A 98 23.02 -15.56 0.59
C ASP A 98 22.99 -16.52 1.79
N GLN A 99 22.07 -16.27 2.73
CA GLN A 99 21.72 -17.25 3.74
C GLN A 99 20.82 -18.23 3.02
N ASP A 100 21.27 -19.49 2.93
CA ASP A 100 20.45 -20.60 2.47
C ASP A 100 19.14 -20.58 3.28
N GLU A 101 18.05 -20.04 2.69
CA GLU A 101 16.73 -20.07 3.30
C GLU A 101 16.37 -21.55 3.47
N PRO A 102 16.14 -22.04 4.70
CA PRO A 102 15.71 -23.42 4.87
C PRO A 102 14.36 -23.62 4.17
N ASP A 103 14.25 -24.73 3.45
CA ASP A 103 13.10 -25.12 2.63
C ASP A 103 11.77 -24.79 3.32
N ARG A 104 11.04 -23.79 2.80
CA ARG A 104 9.79 -23.27 3.39
C ARG A 104 8.66 -24.31 3.43
N GLU A 105 8.86 -25.47 2.82
CA GLU A 105 7.92 -26.58 2.78
C GLU A 105 7.92 -27.43 4.07
N ALA A 106 8.86 -27.19 4.99
CA ALA A 106 8.88 -27.81 6.32
C ALA A 106 8.03 -27.09 7.39
N ARG A 107 7.08 -26.22 6.99
CA ARG A 107 6.14 -25.61 7.94
C ARG A 107 5.27 -26.71 8.55
N ALA A 108 5.48 -27.01 9.83
CA ALA A 108 4.66 -27.95 10.59
C ALA A 108 3.17 -27.59 10.41
N LYS A 109 2.35 -28.61 10.10
CA LYS A 109 0.91 -28.44 9.87
C LYS A 109 0.30 -27.72 11.08
N PRO A 110 -0.55 -26.70 10.88
CA PRO A 110 -1.18 -26.00 12.00
C PRO A 110 -1.97 -27.01 12.83
N GLN A 111 -1.68 -27.12 14.12
CA GLN A 111 -2.54 -27.85 15.04
C GLN A 111 -3.86 -27.10 15.15
N ILE A 112 -4.92 -27.70 14.61
CA ILE A 112 -6.28 -27.23 14.80
C ILE A 112 -6.64 -27.54 16.26
N TRP A 113 -6.95 -26.50 17.03
CA TRP A 113 -7.35 -26.62 18.43
C TRP A 113 -8.65 -27.41 18.54
N ASN A 114 -8.63 -28.55 19.25
CA ASN A 114 -9.75 -29.50 19.33
C ASN A 114 -10.72 -29.23 20.50
N GLY A 115 -10.69 -28.04 21.12
CA GLY A 115 -11.72 -27.60 22.04
C GLY A 115 -11.79 -28.31 23.41
N VAL A 116 -10.74 -29.03 23.82
CA VAL A 116 -10.65 -29.58 25.18
C VAL A 116 -9.85 -28.59 26.03
N ALA A 117 -10.47 -28.07 27.08
CA ALA A 117 -9.76 -27.34 28.12
C ALA A 117 -9.04 -28.39 28.98
N ASP A 118 -7.71 -28.31 29.07
CA ASP A 118 -6.94 -29.12 30.02
C ASP A 118 -7.38 -28.75 31.43
N GLU A 119 -8.08 -29.69 32.06
CA GLU A 119 -8.24 -29.72 33.51
C GLU A 119 -6.84 -29.93 34.13
N SER A 120 -6.51 -29.03 35.05
CA SER A 120 -5.55 -29.14 36.16
C SER A 120 -4.59 -30.33 36.17
N ASP A 121 -3.31 -30.03 36.42
CA ASP A 121 -2.59 -30.72 37.48
C ASP A 121 -1.84 -29.69 38.33
N GLU A 122 -2.24 -29.65 39.60
CA GLU A 122 -1.51 -29.08 40.73
C GLU A 122 -0.24 -29.93 40.98
N ASP A 123 0.92 -29.28 41.09
CA ASP A 123 1.96 -29.52 42.11
C ASP A 123 3.17 -28.57 41.88
#